data_AF-H8KNS5-F1
#
_entry.id   AF-H8KNS5-F1
#
_cell.length_a   1.000
_cell.length_b   1.000
_cell.length_c   1.000
_cell.angle_alpha   90.00
_cell.angle_beta   90.00
_cell.angle_gamma   90.00
#
_symmetry.space_group_name_H-M   'P 1'
#
loop_
_entity.id
_entity.type
_entity.pdbx_description
1 polymer ?
#
loop_
_entity_poly.entity_id
_entity_poly.type
_entity_poly.pdbx_seq_one_letter_code
_entity_poly.pdbx_strand_id
1 'polypeptide(L)'
;MSKKEVLLLEQLEQGRKEIKTDSYSMSIGEIINLYKDGELELTPAYQRLFRWDDEQKSKFIESILLGIPLPPIFVAQKEGGKWSIVDGLQRVSTILQLTGELNGKAPLELTITKKLPNLEGFTWNSLPEDIKRILKRSKFGVNIILTENSIQAQYELFQRLNTGGLHLEPQEIRNCLIIMLNESFYNELNELKEYPSFKDSLKLQEGKFEIEYHMELILRYFISKHNNVDFSNYKGSNVLLSEFIDNETIKLIEDASFDFSQESNVFKRTFDYLYSTLGEDAFKKFNPEKNEFEGPFLASSYEAIVTGVAINIDKIETITQEEFVLKIKLMYSNPDYMDYAKRGNKALSRIKGMIEFSKSYFS
;
A
#
# COMPACT_ATOMS: atom_id res chain seq x y z
N MET A 1 -11.24 29.10 32.76
CA MET A 1 -11.14 27.91 31.90
C MET A 1 -10.88 26.68 32.75
N SER A 2 -11.54 25.57 32.43
CA SER A 2 -11.25 24.27 33.04
C SER A 2 -9.87 23.76 32.60
N LYS A 3 -9.24 22.90 33.40
CA LYS A 3 -7.96 22.24 33.03
C LYS A 3 -8.06 21.52 31.67
N LYS A 4 -9.24 20.98 31.35
CA LYS A 4 -9.51 20.33 30.06
C LYS A 4 -9.56 21.32 28.89
N GLU A 5 -10.10 22.52 29.10
CA GLU A 5 -10.13 23.58 28.07
C GLU A 5 -8.74 24.11 27.76
N VAL A 6 -7.91 24.32 28.78
CA VAL A 6 -6.51 24.76 28.59
C VAL A 6 -5.72 23.71 27.80
N LEU A 7 -5.83 22.44 28.20
CA LEU A 7 -5.14 21.34 27.51
C LEU A 7 -5.61 21.19 26.06
N LEU A 8 -6.91 21.39 25.79
CA LEU A 8 -7.45 21.37 24.43
C LEU A 8 -6.92 22.54 23.58
N LEU A 9 -6.82 23.74 24.15
CA LEU A 9 -6.26 24.90 23.45
C LEU A 9 -4.77 24.69 23.12
N GLU A 10 -4.00 24.14 24.06
CA GLU A 10 -2.59 23.77 23.82
C GLU A 10 -2.47 22.72 22.71
N GLN A 11 -3.31 21.68 22.72
CA GLN A 11 -3.36 20.67 21.65
C GLN A 11 -3.74 21.27 20.29
N LEU A 12 -4.70 22.20 20.27
CA LEU A 12 -5.13 22.90 19.05
C LEU A 12 -4.02 23.81 18.48
N GLU A 13 -3.31 24.54 19.34
CA GLU A 13 -2.19 25.37 18.91
C GLU A 13 -1.05 24.52 18.33
N GLN A 14 -0.74 23.39 18.97
CA GLN A 14 0.30 22.48 18.48
C GLN A 14 -0.08 21.88 17.12
N GLY A 15 -1.28 21.29 16.99
CA GLY A 15 -1.72 20.67 15.74
C GLY A 15 -1.89 21.67 14.57
N ARG A 16 -2.23 22.94 14.85
CA ARG A 16 -2.31 23.99 13.82
C ARG A 16 -0.95 24.48 13.33
N LYS A 17 0.11 24.34 14.13
CA LYS A 17 1.48 24.69 13.69
C LYS A 17 2.02 23.65 12.71
N GLU A 18 1.65 22.39 12.87
CA GLU A 18 2.15 21.25 12.09
C GLU A 18 1.60 21.19 10.66
N ILE A 19 0.38 21.71 10.42
CA ILE A 19 -0.27 21.69 9.10
C ILE A 19 -0.63 23.11 8.67
N LYS A 20 0.18 23.71 7.80
CA LYS A 20 -0.18 24.90 7.04
C LYS A 20 -0.49 24.51 5.60
N THR A 21 -1.65 24.93 5.12
CA THR A 21 -2.06 24.74 3.72
C THR A 21 -2.11 26.08 3.02
N ASP A 22 -1.49 26.17 1.86
CA ASP A 22 -1.68 27.28 0.93
C ASP A 22 -2.43 26.79 -0.30
N SER A 23 -3.36 27.59 -0.84
CA SER A 23 -4.28 27.14 -1.90
C SER A 23 -4.27 28.08 -3.09
N TYR A 24 -3.94 27.54 -4.26
CA TYR A 24 -3.85 28.29 -5.50
C TYR A 24 -4.66 27.60 -6.60
N SER A 25 -5.16 28.39 -7.56
CA SER A 25 -5.71 27.84 -8.79
C SER A 25 -4.64 27.87 -9.86
N MET A 26 -4.24 26.70 -10.35
CA MET A 26 -3.18 26.53 -11.34
C MET A 26 -3.73 25.93 -12.62
N SER A 27 -3.32 26.44 -13.77
CA SER A 27 -3.68 25.89 -15.07
C SER A 27 -2.97 24.56 -15.34
N ILE A 28 -3.61 23.71 -16.15
CA ILE A 28 -3.00 22.45 -16.60
C ILE A 28 -1.68 22.69 -17.31
N GLY A 29 -1.59 23.75 -18.11
CA GLY A 29 -0.34 24.14 -18.77
C GLY A 29 0.80 24.42 -17.78
N GLU A 30 0.50 25.11 -16.67
CA GLU A 30 1.50 25.37 -15.61
C GLU A 30 1.93 24.06 -14.92
N ILE A 31 1.00 23.18 -14.57
CA ILE A 31 1.33 21.86 -13.98
C ILE A 31 2.25 21.05 -14.89
N ILE A 32 1.97 21.03 -16.20
CA ILE A 32 2.82 20.36 -17.19
C ILE A 32 4.22 20.98 -17.19
N ASN A 33 4.32 22.31 -17.20
CA ASN A 33 5.63 22.97 -17.19
C ASN A 33 6.42 22.66 -15.91
N LEU A 34 5.78 22.72 -14.73
CA LEU A 34 6.44 22.34 -13.47
C LEU A 34 7.02 20.92 -13.53
N TYR A 35 6.30 19.98 -14.13
CA TYR A 35 6.80 18.62 -14.32
C TYR A 35 8.01 18.57 -15.28
N LYS A 36 7.91 19.25 -16.41
CA LYS A 36 8.98 19.30 -17.43
C LYS A 36 10.26 19.96 -16.92
N ASP A 37 10.11 20.96 -16.08
CA ASP A 37 11.22 21.71 -15.47
C ASP A 37 11.81 20.96 -14.26
N GLY A 38 11.21 19.84 -13.84
CA GLY A 38 11.65 19.04 -12.69
C GLY A 38 11.29 19.66 -11.34
N GLU A 39 10.38 20.63 -11.32
CA GLU A 39 9.85 21.27 -10.11
C GLU A 39 8.69 20.46 -9.49
N LEU A 40 7.96 19.68 -10.31
CA LEU A 40 6.96 18.71 -9.86
C LEU A 40 7.47 17.28 -10.12
N GLU A 41 7.76 16.54 -9.05
CA GLU A 41 8.33 15.20 -9.14
C GLU A 41 7.25 14.12 -9.01
N LEU A 42 7.20 13.25 -10.03
CA LEU A 42 6.55 11.94 -9.97
C LEU A 42 7.64 10.87 -9.92
N THR A 43 8.05 10.46 -8.72
CA THR A 43 9.05 9.41 -8.58
C THR A 43 8.58 8.13 -9.28
N PRO A 44 9.49 7.28 -9.80
CA PRO A 44 9.12 6.01 -10.43
C PRO A 44 8.21 5.17 -9.54
N ALA A 45 8.41 5.20 -8.22
CA ALA A 45 7.54 4.53 -7.26
C ALA A 45 6.08 5.03 -7.29
N TYR A 46 5.85 6.35 -7.35
CA TYR A 46 4.50 6.88 -7.51
C TYR A 46 3.88 6.51 -8.85
N GLN A 47 4.66 6.46 -9.93
CA GLN A 47 4.12 6.05 -11.23
C GLN A 47 3.60 4.61 -11.25
N ARG A 48 4.13 3.71 -10.39
CA ARG A 48 3.59 2.34 -10.21
C ARG A 48 2.21 2.32 -9.53
N LEU A 49 1.88 3.40 -8.83
CA LEU A 49 0.55 3.60 -8.25
C LEU A 49 -0.44 4.21 -9.25
N PHE A 50 -0.02 4.57 -10.48
CA PHE A 50 -0.91 5.02 -11.55
C PHE A 50 -1.67 3.83 -12.16
N ARG A 51 -2.93 3.64 -11.75
CA ARG A 51 -3.74 2.44 -12.02
C ARG A 51 -5.04 2.70 -12.76
N TRP A 52 -5.38 3.95 -13.06
CA TRP A 52 -6.54 4.20 -13.90
C TRP A 52 -6.43 3.46 -15.23
N ASP A 53 -7.51 2.81 -15.64
CA ASP A 53 -7.66 2.27 -16.99
C ASP A 53 -7.90 3.40 -18.00
N ASP A 54 -7.81 3.10 -19.29
CA ASP A 54 -7.93 4.12 -20.34
C ASP A 54 -9.35 4.70 -20.45
N GLU A 55 -10.38 4.00 -19.95
CA GLU A 55 -11.75 4.50 -19.87
C GLU A 55 -11.89 5.56 -18.77
N GLN A 56 -11.37 5.30 -17.57
CA GLN A 56 -11.32 6.22 -16.45
C GLN A 56 -10.54 7.49 -16.81
N LYS A 57 -9.37 7.32 -17.45
CA LYS A 57 -8.58 8.44 -17.98
C LYS A 57 -9.37 9.28 -18.98
N SER A 58 -10.04 8.64 -19.94
CA SER A 58 -10.80 9.35 -20.98
C SER A 58 -12.01 10.09 -20.41
N LYS A 59 -12.72 9.50 -19.43
CA LYS A 59 -13.79 10.16 -18.67
C LYS A 59 -13.31 11.38 -17.88
N PHE A 60 -12.11 11.31 -17.32
CA PHE A 60 -11.49 12.44 -16.66
C PHE A 60 -11.16 13.57 -17.64
N ILE A 61 -10.60 13.25 -18.82
CA ILE A 61 -10.37 14.24 -19.89
C ILE A 61 -11.69 14.84 -20.38
N GLU A 62 -12.74 14.03 -20.57
CA GLU A 62 -14.10 14.51 -20.88
C GLU A 62 -14.59 15.50 -19.83
N SER A 63 -14.36 15.22 -18.54
CA SER A 63 -14.77 16.10 -17.44
C SER A 63 -14.08 17.47 -17.50
N ILE A 64 -12.76 17.49 -17.81
CA ILE A 64 -12.01 18.73 -18.00
C ILE A 64 -12.59 19.54 -19.18
N LEU A 65 -12.87 18.89 -20.30
CA LEU A 65 -13.38 19.54 -21.52
C LEU A 65 -14.78 20.12 -21.34
N LEU A 66 -15.61 19.45 -20.54
CA LEU A 66 -16.97 19.92 -20.20
C LEU A 66 -17.00 20.99 -19.10
N GLY A 67 -15.84 21.33 -18.52
CA GLY A 67 -15.76 22.31 -17.42
C GLY A 67 -16.40 21.80 -16.12
N ILE A 68 -16.48 20.47 -15.93
CA ILE A 68 -16.97 19.88 -14.69
C ILE A 68 -15.95 20.18 -13.58
N PRO A 69 -16.38 20.71 -12.41
CA PRO A 69 -15.47 20.97 -11.30
C PRO A 69 -14.72 19.70 -10.86
N LEU A 70 -13.40 19.80 -10.77
CA LEU A 70 -12.53 18.72 -10.35
C LEU A 70 -12.09 18.95 -8.90
N PRO A 71 -11.86 17.87 -8.12
CA PRO A 71 -11.25 18.01 -6.80
C PRO A 71 -9.90 18.75 -6.91
N PRO A 72 -9.41 19.39 -5.85
CA PRO A 72 -8.04 19.90 -5.84
C PRO A 72 -7.02 18.74 -5.88
N ILE A 73 -5.78 19.04 -6.26
CA ILE A 73 -4.62 18.17 -6.04
C ILE A 73 -3.88 18.65 -4.80
N PHE A 74 -3.20 17.74 -4.12
CA PHE A 74 -2.38 18.06 -2.95
C PHE A 74 -0.93 17.75 -3.24
N VAL A 75 -0.05 18.68 -2.91
CA VAL A 75 1.39 18.55 -3.09
C VAL A 75 2.10 18.83 -1.78
N ALA A 76 3.14 18.05 -1.48
CA ALA A 76 4.07 18.35 -0.41
C ALA A 76 5.29 19.07 -0.99
N GLN A 77 5.65 20.20 -0.38
CA GLN A 77 6.87 20.92 -0.72
C GLN A 77 8.05 20.26 -0.01
N LYS A 78 9.05 19.84 -0.78
CA LYS A 78 10.33 19.30 -0.28
C LYS A 78 11.38 20.40 -0.12
N GLU A 79 12.50 20.06 0.52
CA GLU A 79 13.68 20.91 0.54
C GLU A 79 14.12 21.28 -0.89
N GLY A 80 14.52 22.54 -1.09
CA GLY A 80 14.83 23.08 -2.42
C GLY A 80 13.62 23.57 -3.21
N GLY A 81 12.41 23.53 -2.64
CA GLY A 81 11.20 24.15 -3.21
C GLY A 81 10.43 23.27 -4.19
N LYS A 82 10.96 22.09 -4.52
CA LYS A 82 10.29 21.10 -5.38
C LYS A 82 9.03 20.53 -4.75
N TRP A 83 8.08 20.13 -5.57
CA TRP A 83 6.81 19.56 -5.15
C TRP A 83 6.75 18.07 -5.46
N SER A 84 6.16 17.32 -4.54
CA SER A 84 5.80 15.93 -4.73
C SER A 84 4.29 15.76 -4.59
N ILE A 85 3.68 14.96 -5.46
CA ILE A 85 2.23 14.75 -5.40
C ILE A 85 1.89 13.87 -4.20
N VAL A 86 1.00 14.38 -3.36
CA VAL A 86 0.41 13.66 -2.23
C VAL A 86 -0.95 13.08 -2.65
N ASP A 87 -1.81 13.90 -3.27
CA ASP A 87 -3.09 13.45 -3.84
C ASP A 87 -3.30 14.04 -5.24
N GLY A 88 -3.99 13.30 -6.09
CA GLY A 88 -4.22 13.65 -7.49
C GLY A 88 -3.27 12.98 -8.49
N LEU A 89 -2.53 11.97 -8.04
CA LEU A 89 -1.59 11.21 -8.86
C LEU A 89 -2.21 10.71 -10.16
N GLN A 90 -3.41 10.10 -10.10
CA GLN A 90 -4.09 9.58 -11.29
C GLN A 90 -4.42 10.70 -12.28
N ARG A 91 -4.86 11.85 -11.79
CA ARG A 91 -5.27 13.02 -12.57
C ARG A 91 -4.09 13.67 -13.28
N VAL A 92 -3.02 13.96 -12.54
CA VAL A 92 -1.81 14.58 -13.11
C VAL A 92 -1.11 13.60 -14.06
N SER A 93 -0.99 12.32 -13.70
CA SER A 93 -0.39 11.32 -14.58
C SER A 93 -1.20 11.14 -15.87
N THR A 94 -2.52 11.20 -15.82
CA THR A 94 -3.37 11.13 -17.03
C THR A 94 -3.12 12.29 -17.98
N ILE A 95 -2.98 13.51 -17.45
CA ILE A 95 -2.67 14.70 -18.24
C ILE A 95 -1.30 14.55 -18.91
N LEU A 96 -0.29 14.18 -18.13
CA LEU A 96 1.08 14.00 -18.63
C LEU A 96 1.16 12.85 -19.64
N GLN A 97 0.41 11.75 -19.43
CA GLN A 97 0.31 10.65 -20.38
C GLN A 97 -0.36 11.11 -21.67
N LEU A 98 -1.46 11.86 -21.60
CA LEU A 98 -2.12 12.41 -22.79
C LEU A 98 -1.16 13.26 -23.60
N THR A 99 -0.45 14.20 -22.96
CA THR A 99 0.49 15.10 -23.65
C THR A 99 1.78 14.42 -24.10
N GLY A 100 2.01 13.16 -23.74
CA GLY A 100 3.23 12.42 -24.06
C GLY A 100 4.45 12.82 -23.22
N GLU A 101 4.24 13.51 -22.09
CA GLU A 101 5.30 13.97 -21.19
C GLU A 101 5.58 12.95 -20.08
N LEU A 102 4.65 12.02 -19.79
CA LEU A 102 4.85 11.01 -18.76
C LEU A 102 5.88 9.96 -19.20
N ASN A 103 7.03 9.95 -18.53
CA ASN A 103 8.12 9.02 -18.80
C ASN A 103 7.68 7.54 -18.68
N GLY A 104 8.19 6.68 -19.56
CA GLY A 104 7.95 5.22 -19.50
C GLY A 104 6.54 4.75 -19.89
N LYS A 105 5.67 5.64 -20.37
CA LYS A 105 4.32 5.33 -20.86
C LYS A 105 4.13 5.85 -22.28
N ALA A 106 3.42 5.09 -23.11
CA ALA A 106 3.00 5.58 -24.41
C ALA A 106 1.96 6.71 -24.24
N PRO A 107 1.92 7.70 -25.15
CA PRO A 107 0.89 8.72 -25.15
C PRO A 107 -0.51 8.11 -25.12
N LEU A 108 -1.39 8.69 -24.29
CA LEU A 108 -2.76 8.19 -24.15
C LEU A 108 -3.55 8.44 -25.46
N GLU A 109 -4.14 7.37 -25.99
CA GLU A 109 -5.22 7.44 -26.98
C GLU A 109 -6.56 7.44 -26.23
N LEU A 110 -7.39 8.44 -26.51
CA LEU A 110 -8.68 8.57 -25.84
C LEU A 110 -9.66 7.50 -26.31
N THR A 111 -10.40 6.93 -25.37
CA THR A 111 -11.44 5.95 -25.62
C THR A 111 -12.82 6.61 -25.65
N ILE A 112 -13.82 5.86 -26.09
CA ILE A 112 -15.20 6.35 -26.14
C ILE A 112 -15.70 6.81 -24.77
N THR A 113 -16.33 7.98 -24.73
CA THR A 113 -16.95 8.53 -23.51
C THR A 113 -18.44 8.83 -23.72
N LYS A 114 -19.19 9.00 -22.62
CA LYS A 114 -20.66 9.08 -22.67
C LYS A 114 -21.18 10.39 -23.25
N LYS A 115 -20.52 11.51 -22.99
CA LYS A 115 -20.96 12.86 -23.39
C LYS A 115 -20.23 13.36 -24.64
N LEU A 116 -18.99 12.90 -24.85
CA LEU A 116 -18.15 13.26 -25.99
C LEU A 116 -17.66 12.00 -26.74
N PRO A 117 -18.56 11.18 -27.31
CA PRO A 117 -18.19 9.91 -27.95
C PRO A 117 -17.17 10.06 -29.09
N ASN A 118 -17.15 11.22 -29.76
CA ASN A 118 -16.20 11.53 -30.83
C ASN A 118 -14.76 11.83 -30.33
N LEU A 119 -14.47 11.69 -29.02
CA LEU A 119 -13.10 11.70 -28.52
C LEU A 119 -12.34 10.41 -28.84
N GLU A 120 -13.05 9.32 -29.15
CA GLU A 120 -12.44 8.03 -29.45
C GLU A 120 -11.38 8.14 -30.56
N GLY A 121 -10.21 7.56 -30.32
CA GLY A 121 -9.09 7.51 -31.26
C GLY A 121 -8.23 8.79 -31.29
N PHE A 122 -8.60 9.84 -30.55
CA PHE A 122 -7.76 11.04 -30.48
C PHE A 122 -6.58 10.85 -29.52
N THR A 123 -5.37 11.11 -30.02
CA THR A 123 -4.18 11.41 -29.21
C THR A 123 -3.98 12.91 -29.10
N TRP A 124 -3.09 13.36 -28.20
CA TRP A 124 -2.74 14.78 -28.09
C TRP A 124 -2.28 15.42 -29.41
N ASN A 125 -1.59 14.67 -30.27
CA ASN A 125 -1.13 15.20 -31.55
C ASN A 125 -2.28 15.41 -32.55
N SER A 126 -3.26 14.50 -32.57
CA SER A 126 -4.42 14.57 -33.45
C SER A 126 -5.54 15.50 -32.96
N LEU A 127 -5.56 15.87 -31.67
CA LEU A 127 -6.60 16.75 -31.13
C LEU A 127 -6.61 18.11 -31.87
N PRO A 128 -7.80 18.72 -32.10
CA PRO A 128 -7.88 20.08 -32.59
C PRO A 128 -7.20 21.07 -31.64
N GLU A 129 -6.53 22.08 -32.19
CA GLU A 129 -5.78 23.08 -31.40
C GLU A 129 -6.66 23.84 -30.40
N ASP A 130 -7.93 24.06 -30.73
CA ASP A 130 -8.87 24.69 -29.79
C ASP A 130 -9.16 23.80 -28.58
N ILE A 131 -9.24 22.48 -28.76
CA ILE A 131 -9.40 21.53 -27.66
C ILE A 131 -8.14 21.48 -26.80
N LYS A 132 -6.94 21.45 -27.41
CA LYS A 132 -5.66 21.55 -26.67
C LYS A 132 -5.58 22.83 -25.84
N ARG A 133 -6.07 23.95 -26.39
CA ARG A 133 -6.11 25.26 -25.72
C ARG A 133 -7.08 25.25 -24.54
N ILE A 134 -8.24 24.64 -24.68
CA ILE A 134 -9.20 24.44 -23.57
C ILE A 134 -8.53 23.63 -22.46
N LEU A 135 -7.96 22.47 -22.79
CA LEU A 135 -7.27 21.61 -21.81
C LEU A 135 -6.18 22.36 -21.06
N LYS A 136 -5.25 23.02 -21.76
CA LYS A 136 -4.15 23.78 -21.13
C LYS A 136 -4.63 24.91 -20.22
N ARG A 137 -5.77 25.55 -20.54
CA ARG A 137 -6.30 26.69 -19.78
C ARG A 137 -7.24 26.29 -18.64
N SER A 138 -7.77 25.07 -18.66
CA SER A 138 -8.49 24.51 -17.52
C SER A 138 -7.59 24.51 -16.28
N LYS A 139 -8.20 24.64 -15.10
CA LYS A 139 -7.47 24.84 -13.84
C LYS A 139 -7.81 23.77 -12.81
N PHE A 140 -6.82 23.45 -11.99
CA PHE A 140 -6.99 22.69 -10.75
C PHE A 140 -6.86 23.64 -9.55
N GLY A 141 -7.55 23.30 -8.46
CA GLY A 141 -7.11 23.75 -7.15
C GLY A 141 -5.84 22.97 -6.77
N VAL A 142 -4.81 23.65 -6.31
CA VAL A 142 -3.57 23.06 -5.80
C VAL A 142 -3.44 23.48 -4.35
N ASN A 143 -3.43 22.50 -3.45
CA ASN A 143 -3.17 22.72 -2.04
C ASN A 143 -1.75 22.28 -1.72
N ILE A 144 -0.92 23.22 -1.27
CA ILE A 144 0.46 22.97 -0.88
C ILE A 144 0.47 22.69 0.62
N ILE A 145 1.00 21.53 0.96
CA ILE A 145 1.20 21.09 2.33
C ILE A 145 2.58 21.59 2.75
N LEU A 146 2.58 22.67 3.53
CA LEU A 146 3.76 23.25 4.17
C LEU A 146 3.97 22.56 5.51
N THR A 147 4.23 21.25 5.48
CA THR A 147 4.71 20.56 6.68
C THR A 147 6.17 20.92 6.85
N GLU A 148 6.59 21.28 8.06
CA GLU A 148 8.01 21.46 8.43
C GLU A 148 8.73 20.10 8.41
N ASN A 149 8.76 19.44 7.24
CA ASN A 149 9.29 18.10 6.99
C ASN A 149 8.64 16.94 7.79
N SER A 150 7.48 17.13 8.42
CA SER A 150 6.77 16.02 9.10
C SER A 150 6.05 15.09 8.11
N ILE A 151 6.71 13.99 7.73
CA ILE A 151 6.13 12.93 6.89
C ILE A 151 4.85 12.37 7.52
N GLN A 152 4.81 12.24 8.84
CA GLN A 152 3.63 11.78 9.57
C GLN A 152 2.42 12.71 9.33
N ALA A 153 2.63 14.03 9.36
CA ALA A 153 1.56 14.99 9.11
C ALA A 153 1.09 14.96 7.64
N GLN A 154 1.99 14.76 6.68
CA GLN A 154 1.63 14.55 5.27
C GLN A 154 0.78 13.30 5.10
N TYR A 155 1.16 12.20 5.76
CA TYR A 155 0.45 10.94 5.71
C TYR A 155 -0.94 11.03 6.36
N GLU A 156 -1.07 11.64 7.53
CA GLU A 156 -2.36 11.84 8.20
C GLU A 156 -3.30 12.70 7.36
N LEU A 157 -2.79 13.76 6.73
CA LEU A 157 -3.58 14.58 5.83
C LEU A 157 -4.01 13.78 4.60
N PHE A 158 -3.10 13.01 4.00
CA PHE A 158 -3.41 12.13 2.88
C PHE A 158 -4.50 11.11 3.23
N GLN A 159 -4.41 10.45 4.39
CA GLN A 159 -5.46 9.55 4.86
C GLN A 159 -6.80 10.26 4.99
N ARG A 160 -6.84 11.44 5.63
CA ARG A 160 -8.09 12.20 5.82
C ARG A 160 -8.74 12.59 4.49
N LEU A 161 -7.94 13.00 3.51
CA LEU A 161 -8.43 13.34 2.17
C LEU A 161 -9.04 12.13 1.45
N ASN A 162 -8.43 10.95 1.59
CA ASN A 162 -8.90 9.73 0.96
C ASN A 162 -10.06 9.04 1.71
N THR A 163 -10.26 9.35 3.00
CA THR A 163 -11.42 8.83 3.75
C THR A 163 -12.76 9.49 3.39
N GLY A 164 -12.75 10.65 2.70
CA GLY A 164 -13.96 11.39 2.33
C GLY A 164 -14.35 11.37 0.84
N GLY A 165 -13.61 10.63 -0.02
CA GLY A 165 -13.75 10.65 -1.48
C GLY A 165 -13.63 9.26 -2.14
N LEU A 166 -13.11 9.19 -3.38
CA LEU A 166 -12.77 7.92 -4.05
C LEU A 166 -11.81 7.12 -3.15
N HIS A 167 -12.25 5.96 -2.68
CA HIS A 167 -11.52 5.16 -1.71
C HIS A 167 -10.32 4.46 -2.35
N LEU A 168 -9.11 4.88 -1.96
CA LEU A 168 -7.92 4.05 -2.11
C LEU A 168 -8.00 2.86 -1.14
N GLU A 169 -7.51 1.71 -1.58
CA GLU A 169 -7.39 0.55 -0.72
C GLU A 169 -6.33 0.80 0.37
N PRO A 170 -6.46 0.19 1.56
CA PRO A 170 -5.52 0.43 2.66
C PRO A 170 -4.04 0.22 2.29
N GLN A 171 -3.74 -0.78 1.45
CA GLN A 171 -2.37 -1.02 1.01
C GLN A 171 -1.89 0.04 -0.01
N GLU A 172 -2.77 0.63 -0.82
CA GLU A 172 -2.39 1.74 -1.70
C GLU A 172 -2.01 2.97 -0.87
N ILE A 173 -2.76 3.24 0.19
CA ILE A 173 -2.46 4.31 1.14
C ILE A 173 -1.11 4.07 1.82
N ARG A 174 -0.88 2.83 2.26
CA ARG A 174 0.37 2.40 2.86
C ARG A 174 1.56 2.48 1.90
N ASN A 175 1.37 2.17 0.62
CA ASN A 175 2.43 2.30 -0.37
C ASN A 175 2.88 3.76 -0.49
N CYS A 176 1.95 4.72 -0.48
CA CYS A 176 2.31 6.14 -0.44
C CYS A 176 3.14 6.49 0.81
N LEU A 177 2.74 6.00 1.99
CA LEU A 177 3.50 6.18 3.24
C LEU A 177 4.93 5.65 3.12
N ILE A 178 5.08 4.41 2.66
CA ILE A 178 6.40 3.78 2.53
C ILE A 178 7.27 4.57 1.56
N ILE A 179 6.73 5.01 0.42
CA ILE A 179 7.49 5.83 -0.56
C ILE A 179 7.93 7.16 0.06
N MET A 180 7.07 7.81 0.85
CA MET A 180 7.42 9.07 1.53
C MET A 180 8.52 8.89 2.57
N LEU A 181 8.51 7.77 3.29
CA LEU A 181 9.52 7.45 4.32
C LEU A 181 10.84 6.95 3.72
N ASN A 182 10.75 5.99 2.80
CA ASN A 182 11.89 5.31 2.22
C ASN A 182 11.51 4.64 0.89
N GLU A 183 11.76 5.35 -0.22
CA GLU A 183 11.52 4.83 -1.57
C GLU A 183 12.31 3.54 -1.88
N SER A 184 13.52 3.39 -1.32
CA SER A 184 14.32 2.16 -1.50
C SER A 184 13.60 0.95 -0.91
N PHE A 185 13.11 1.08 0.32
CA PHE A 185 12.34 0.03 1.00
C PHE A 185 11.09 -0.36 0.21
N TYR A 186 10.36 0.62 -0.35
CA TYR A 186 9.22 0.33 -1.23
C TYR A 186 9.64 -0.47 -2.47
N ASN A 187 10.73 -0.08 -3.12
CA ASN A 187 11.22 -0.77 -4.33
C ASN A 187 11.58 -2.23 -4.01
N GLU A 188 12.27 -2.48 -2.90
CA GLU A 188 12.64 -3.83 -2.49
C GLU A 188 11.41 -4.69 -2.14
N LEU A 189 10.40 -4.13 -1.46
CA LEU A 189 9.11 -4.81 -1.26
C LEU A 189 8.42 -5.14 -2.58
N ASN A 190 8.46 -4.19 -3.53
CA ASN A 190 7.83 -4.34 -4.83
C ASN A 190 8.50 -5.42 -5.68
N GLU A 191 9.80 -5.65 -5.51
CA GLU A 191 10.50 -6.79 -6.10
C GLU A 191 10.15 -8.09 -5.37
N LEU A 192 10.15 -8.07 -4.03
CA LEU A 192 9.93 -9.25 -3.20
C LEU A 192 8.52 -9.86 -3.39
N LYS A 193 7.51 -9.02 -3.66
CA LYS A 193 6.13 -9.48 -3.90
C LYS A 193 5.97 -10.33 -5.16
N GLU A 194 6.86 -10.16 -6.13
CA GLU A 194 6.89 -10.93 -7.37
C GLU A 194 7.75 -12.21 -7.25
N TYR A 195 8.29 -12.50 -6.07
CA TYR A 195 9.09 -13.71 -5.86
C TYR A 195 8.25 -14.97 -6.11
N PRO A 196 8.64 -15.87 -7.04
CA PRO A 196 7.76 -16.96 -7.51
C PRO A 196 7.23 -17.87 -6.39
N SER A 197 8.13 -18.43 -5.57
CA SER A 197 7.75 -19.33 -4.48
C SER A 197 6.80 -18.67 -3.48
N PHE A 198 6.98 -17.37 -3.23
CA PHE A 198 6.04 -16.60 -2.41
C PHE A 198 4.68 -16.50 -3.10
N LYS A 199 4.64 -15.93 -4.31
CA LYS A 199 3.40 -15.66 -5.04
C LYS A 199 2.57 -16.92 -5.29
N ASP A 200 3.24 -18.01 -5.67
CA ASP A 200 2.61 -19.28 -6.02
C ASP A 200 2.10 -20.04 -4.78
N SER A 201 2.78 -19.92 -3.63
CA SER A 201 2.33 -20.53 -2.36
C SER A 201 1.03 -19.92 -1.81
N LEU A 202 0.73 -18.66 -2.16
CA LEU A 202 -0.43 -17.95 -1.62
C LEU A 202 -1.76 -18.35 -2.27
N LYS A 203 -1.76 -18.70 -3.57
CA LYS A 203 -2.96 -19.03 -4.38
C LYS A 203 -4.15 -18.08 -4.12
N LEU A 204 -3.89 -16.77 -4.13
CA LEU A 204 -4.93 -15.75 -3.93
C LEU A 204 -5.84 -15.62 -5.17
N GLN A 205 -7.05 -15.10 -4.95
CA GLN A 205 -7.92 -14.67 -6.05
C GLN A 205 -7.34 -13.42 -6.74
N GLU A 206 -7.59 -13.25 -8.04
CA GLU A 206 -7.04 -12.15 -8.85
C GLU A 206 -7.27 -10.76 -8.23
N GLY A 207 -8.50 -10.48 -7.78
CA GLY A 207 -8.82 -9.20 -7.11
C GLY A 207 -8.03 -8.93 -5.82
N LYS A 208 -7.45 -9.96 -5.18
CA LYS A 208 -6.54 -9.75 -4.03
C LYS A 208 -5.14 -9.31 -4.47
N PHE A 209 -4.69 -9.71 -5.65
CA PHE A 209 -3.45 -9.18 -6.23
C PHE A 209 -3.63 -7.74 -6.69
N GLU A 210 -4.78 -7.40 -7.28
CA GLU A 210 -5.12 -6.04 -7.71
C GLU A 210 -5.04 -5.02 -6.57
N ILE A 211 -5.53 -5.38 -5.38
CA ILE A 211 -5.46 -4.54 -4.17
C ILE A 211 -4.15 -4.70 -3.38
N GLU A 212 -3.14 -5.35 -3.96
CA GLU A 212 -1.80 -5.52 -3.35
C GLU A 212 -1.79 -6.31 -2.02
N TYR A 213 -2.76 -7.21 -1.79
CA TYR A 213 -2.87 -7.95 -0.52
C TYR A 213 -1.61 -8.78 -0.20
N HIS A 214 -0.94 -9.31 -1.22
CA HIS A 214 0.33 -10.02 -1.09
C HIS A 214 1.48 -9.12 -0.58
N MET A 215 1.52 -7.84 -0.95
CA MET A 215 2.48 -6.89 -0.36
C MET A 215 2.17 -6.64 1.13
N GLU A 216 0.89 -6.59 1.50
CA GLU A 216 0.50 -6.54 2.92
C GLU A 216 0.98 -7.78 3.70
N LEU A 217 0.90 -8.98 3.10
CA LEU A 217 1.38 -10.21 3.71
C LEU A 217 2.91 -10.19 3.96
N ILE A 218 3.68 -9.57 3.08
CA ILE A 218 5.14 -9.35 3.27
C ILE A 218 5.38 -8.43 4.47
N LEU A 219 4.65 -7.32 4.57
CA LEU A 219 4.77 -6.41 5.72
C LEU A 219 4.41 -7.12 7.03
N ARG A 220 3.31 -7.89 7.04
CA ARG A 220 2.93 -8.70 8.20
C ARG A 220 4.02 -9.71 8.58
N TYR A 221 4.70 -10.31 7.60
CA TYR A 221 5.84 -11.19 7.84
C TYR A 221 6.97 -10.46 8.57
N PHE A 222 7.45 -9.33 8.03
CA PHE A 222 8.55 -8.60 8.63
C PHE A 222 8.20 -8.08 10.03
N ILE A 223 7.01 -7.52 10.20
CA ILE A 223 6.50 -7.05 11.51
C ILE A 223 6.48 -8.21 12.53
N SER A 224 6.00 -9.39 12.12
CA SER A 224 5.86 -10.55 13.01
C SER A 224 7.21 -11.18 13.39
N LYS A 225 8.14 -11.25 12.44
CA LYS A 225 9.47 -11.83 12.62
C LYS A 225 10.40 -10.91 13.42
N HIS A 226 10.38 -9.60 13.14
CA HIS A 226 11.22 -8.61 13.82
C HIS A 226 10.99 -8.58 15.34
N ASN A 227 9.79 -8.97 15.80
CA ASN A 227 9.48 -9.26 17.19
C ASN A 227 9.61 -8.06 18.17
N ASN A 228 9.50 -6.83 17.67
CA ASN A 228 9.56 -5.61 18.49
C ASN A 228 8.18 -4.96 18.72
N VAL A 229 7.09 -5.68 18.41
CA VAL A 229 5.72 -5.17 18.53
C VAL A 229 5.28 -5.15 19.99
N ASP A 230 5.13 -3.96 20.57
CA ASP A 230 4.43 -3.79 21.84
C ASP A 230 2.92 -3.68 21.62
N PHE A 231 2.25 -4.84 21.69
CA PHE A 231 0.79 -4.95 21.59
C PHE A 231 0.02 -4.17 22.66
N SER A 232 0.69 -3.72 23.73
CA SER A 232 0.05 -2.91 24.77
C SER A 232 -0.37 -1.53 24.27
N ASN A 233 0.26 -1.03 23.20
CA ASN A 233 -0.11 0.21 22.53
C ASN A 233 -1.41 0.11 21.72
N TYR A 234 -1.91 -1.11 21.49
CA TYR A 234 -3.10 -1.38 20.67
C TYR A 234 -4.30 -1.86 21.50
N LYS A 235 -4.38 -1.47 22.78
CA LYS A 235 -5.39 -1.94 23.75
C LYS A 235 -6.83 -1.43 23.50
N GLY A 236 -7.11 -0.74 22.40
CA GLY A 236 -8.44 -0.26 22.04
C GLY A 236 -9.23 -1.26 21.18
N SER A 237 -10.52 -1.41 21.47
CA SER A 237 -11.44 -2.24 20.69
C SER A 237 -11.59 -1.85 19.21
N ASN A 238 -11.08 -0.67 18.84
CA ASN A 238 -11.37 0.04 17.60
C ASN A 238 -10.13 0.24 16.70
N VAL A 239 -8.93 -0.20 17.12
CA VAL A 239 -7.74 -0.08 16.26
C VAL A 239 -7.94 -0.95 15.03
N LEU A 240 -7.90 -0.31 13.87
CA LEU A 240 -8.03 -1.01 12.59
C LEU A 240 -6.73 -1.77 12.29
N LEU A 241 -6.86 -2.91 11.62
CA LEU A 241 -5.70 -3.68 11.20
C LEU A 241 -4.80 -2.86 10.27
N SER A 242 -5.38 -1.98 9.43
CA SER A 242 -4.62 -1.08 8.58
C SER A 242 -3.72 -0.15 9.38
N GLU A 243 -4.29 0.52 10.39
CA GLU A 243 -3.56 1.44 11.28
C GLU A 243 -2.42 0.73 12.01
N PHE A 244 -2.66 -0.50 12.48
CA PHE A 244 -1.60 -1.32 13.08
C PHE A 244 -0.44 -1.58 12.12
N ILE A 245 -0.73 -2.03 10.89
CA ILE A 245 0.32 -2.34 9.92
C ILE A 245 1.07 -1.07 9.54
N ASP A 246 0.37 0.06 9.36
CA ASP A 246 1.00 1.34 9.03
C ASP A 246 1.99 1.77 10.13
N ASN A 247 1.54 1.77 11.38
CA ASN A 247 2.36 2.18 12.53
C ASN A 247 3.57 1.27 12.73
N GLU A 248 3.41 -0.05 12.62
CA GLU A 248 4.53 -0.98 12.74
C GLU A 248 5.45 -0.94 11.51
N THR A 249 4.95 -0.58 10.33
CA THR A 249 5.79 -0.36 9.13
C THR A 249 6.67 0.88 9.31
N ILE A 250 6.16 1.97 9.88
CA ILE A 250 6.96 3.16 10.21
C ILE A 250 8.11 2.77 11.14
N LYS A 251 7.79 2.10 12.25
CA LYS A 251 8.80 1.65 13.22
C LYS A 251 9.83 0.73 12.58
N LEU A 252 9.41 -0.17 11.70
CA LEU A 252 10.29 -1.10 10.99
C LEU A 252 11.28 -0.35 10.08
N ILE A 253 10.84 0.69 9.37
CA ILE A 253 11.68 1.51 8.49
C ILE A 253 12.65 2.38 9.31
N GLU A 254 12.22 2.89 10.46
CA GLU A 254 13.03 3.74 11.34
C GLU A 254 14.02 2.95 12.23
N ASP A 255 13.80 1.65 12.40
CA ASP A 255 14.64 0.79 13.24
C ASP A 255 15.98 0.49 12.54
N ALA A 256 17.05 1.12 13.02
CA ALA A 256 18.40 0.93 12.50
C ALA A 256 18.94 -0.50 12.65
N SER A 257 18.30 -1.36 13.46
CA SER A 257 18.65 -2.78 13.58
C SER A 257 18.00 -3.66 12.51
N PHE A 258 17.02 -3.15 11.76
CA PHE A 258 16.36 -3.88 10.70
C PHE A 258 17.19 -3.85 9.40
N ASP A 259 17.74 -5.01 9.03
CA ASP A 259 18.46 -5.19 7.77
C ASP A 259 17.55 -5.87 6.73
N PHE A 260 16.98 -5.07 5.82
CA PHE A 260 16.06 -5.56 4.79
C PHE A 260 16.68 -6.66 3.93
N SER A 261 17.97 -6.55 3.59
CA SER A 261 18.65 -7.51 2.72
C SER A 261 18.79 -8.87 3.40
N GLN A 262 19.18 -8.90 4.68
CA GLN A 262 19.24 -10.14 5.46
C GLN A 262 17.86 -10.76 5.64
N GLU A 263 16.87 -9.95 6.03
CA GLU A 263 15.51 -10.39 6.27
C GLU A 263 14.83 -10.93 5.00
N SER A 264 15.13 -10.32 3.85
CA SER A 264 14.67 -10.79 2.54
C SER A 264 15.26 -12.14 2.13
N ASN A 265 16.52 -12.41 2.50
CA ASN A 265 17.12 -13.72 2.24
C ASN A 265 16.43 -14.82 3.06
N VAL A 266 16.13 -14.54 4.34
CA VAL A 266 15.37 -15.47 5.19
C VAL A 266 13.95 -15.66 4.65
N PHE A 267 13.31 -14.59 4.17
CA PHE A 267 12.00 -14.66 3.52
C PHE A 267 12.03 -15.62 2.32
N LYS A 268 12.99 -15.43 1.40
CA LYS A 268 13.10 -16.27 0.18
C LYS A 268 13.29 -17.74 0.54
N ARG A 269 14.23 -18.05 1.44
CA ARG A 269 14.45 -19.42 1.96
C ARG A 269 13.18 -20.02 2.56
N THR A 270 12.46 -19.24 3.36
CA THR A 270 11.20 -19.65 3.98
C THR A 270 10.17 -20.05 2.93
N PHE A 271 9.93 -19.19 1.93
CA PHE A 271 8.92 -19.46 0.91
C PHE A 271 9.36 -20.53 -0.10
N ASP A 272 10.65 -20.66 -0.40
CA ASP A 272 11.18 -21.76 -1.20
C ASP A 272 10.95 -23.11 -0.50
N TYR A 273 11.22 -23.18 0.81
CA TYR A 273 10.97 -24.39 1.59
C TYR A 273 9.48 -24.71 1.69
N LEU A 274 8.64 -23.71 2.00
CA LEU A 274 7.19 -23.89 2.07
C LEU A 274 6.60 -24.34 0.73
N TYR A 275 7.00 -23.70 -0.37
CA TYR A 275 6.49 -24.04 -1.69
C TYR A 275 6.99 -25.40 -2.18
N SER A 276 8.27 -25.73 -1.99
CA SER A 276 8.79 -27.05 -2.36
C SER A 276 8.18 -28.21 -1.58
N THR A 277 7.61 -27.94 -0.41
CA THR A 277 7.03 -28.96 0.48
C THR A 277 5.50 -29.04 0.39
N LEU A 278 4.81 -27.90 0.27
CA LEU A 278 3.33 -27.82 0.29
C LEU A 278 2.73 -27.26 -1.00
N GLY A 279 3.53 -26.69 -1.90
CA GLY A 279 3.06 -26.05 -3.13
C GLY A 279 2.00 -24.99 -2.86
N GLU A 280 0.91 -25.05 -3.62
CA GLU A 280 -0.23 -24.13 -3.50
C GLU A 280 -1.13 -24.41 -2.28
N ASP A 281 -0.86 -25.48 -1.52
CA ASP A 281 -1.64 -25.86 -0.35
C ASP A 281 -1.10 -25.25 0.95
N ALA A 282 0.05 -24.56 0.90
CA ALA A 282 0.79 -24.05 2.04
C ALA A 282 -0.07 -23.29 3.07
N PHE A 283 -1.05 -22.53 2.59
CA PHE A 283 -1.92 -21.70 3.43
C PHE A 283 -3.41 -22.04 3.31
N LYS A 284 -3.75 -23.22 2.79
CA LYS A 284 -5.12 -23.75 2.82
C LYS A 284 -5.38 -24.49 4.13
N LYS A 285 -6.64 -24.60 4.54
CA LYS A 285 -7.01 -25.33 5.75
C LYS A 285 -6.83 -26.84 5.54
N PHE A 286 -6.23 -27.54 6.49
CA PHE A 286 -6.21 -29.01 6.47
C PHE A 286 -7.54 -29.58 7.01
N ASN A 287 -8.09 -30.56 6.30
CA ASN A 287 -9.24 -31.36 6.73
C ASN A 287 -8.78 -32.76 7.19
N PRO A 288 -8.79 -33.06 8.50
CA PRO A 288 -8.36 -34.35 9.02
C PRO A 288 -9.22 -35.54 8.56
N GLU A 289 -10.52 -35.34 8.29
CA GLU A 289 -11.43 -36.43 7.89
C GLU A 289 -11.13 -36.92 6.48
N LYS A 290 -10.77 -36.01 5.58
CA LYS A 290 -10.43 -36.31 4.18
C LYS A 290 -8.93 -36.47 3.93
N ASN A 291 -8.10 -36.09 4.91
CA ASN A 291 -6.64 -36.04 4.81
C ASN A 291 -6.14 -35.16 3.64
N GLU A 292 -6.82 -34.06 3.37
CA GLU A 292 -6.49 -33.13 2.28
C GLU A 292 -6.49 -31.67 2.74
N PHE A 293 -5.73 -30.82 2.04
CA PHE A 293 -5.84 -29.37 2.19
C PHE A 293 -6.95 -28.85 1.27
N GLU A 294 -7.87 -28.06 1.81
CA GLU A 294 -9.03 -27.57 1.06
C GLU A 294 -9.36 -26.10 1.38
N GLY A 295 -10.15 -25.51 0.48
CA GLY A 295 -10.62 -24.14 0.60
C GLY A 295 -9.62 -23.08 0.10
N PRO A 296 -9.97 -21.80 0.27
CA PRO A 296 -9.13 -20.68 -0.15
C PRO A 296 -7.96 -20.44 0.82
N PHE A 297 -7.06 -19.54 0.44
CA PHE A 297 -6.05 -18.97 1.33
C PHE A 297 -6.65 -18.56 2.67
N LEU A 298 -6.01 -19.00 3.76
CA LEU A 298 -6.44 -18.74 5.12
C LEU A 298 -5.38 -17.91 5.86
N ALA A 299 -5.71 -16.65 6.17
CA ALA A 299 -4.80 -15.73 6.84
C ALA A 299 -4.30 -16.24 8.20
N SER A 300 -5.13 -16.98 8.96
CA SER A 300 -4.68 -17.59 10.22
C SER A 300 -3.64 -18.68 10.00
N SER A 301 -3.68 -19.41 8.89
CA SER A 301 -2.65 -20.38 8.53
C SER A 301 -1.34 -19.69 8.15
N TYR A 302 -1.41 -18.63 7.35
CA TYR A 302 -0.25 -17.79 7.05
C TYR A 302 0.41 -17.26 8.34
N GLU A 303 -0.38 -16.64 9.22
CA GLU A 303 0.09 -16.08 10.49
C GLU A 303 0.70 -17.14 11.41
N ALA A 304 0.12 -18.35 11.46
CA ALA A 304 0.58 -19.45 12.29
C ALA A 304 1.83 -20.17 11.76
N ILE A 305 2.05 -20.18 10.45
CA ILE A 305 3.13 -20.96 9.83
C ILE A 305 4.37 -20.09 9.63
N VAL A 306 4.24 -18.96 8.94
CA VAL A 306 5.40 -18.28 8.33
C VAL A 306 6.39 -17.77 9.38
N THR A 307 5.90 -17.14 10.45
CA THR A 307 6.77 -16.48 11.45
C THR A 307 7.70 -17.48 12.13
N GLY A 308 7.16 -18.59 12.65
CA GLY A 308 7.89 -19.62 13.36
C GLY A 308 8.83 -20.40 12.46
N VAL A 309 8.39 -20.70 11.23
CA VAL A 309 9.25 -21.32 10.21
C VAL A 309 10.44 -20.43 9.89
N ALA A 310 10.22 -19.14 9.65
CA ALA A 310 11.28 -18.21 9.29
C ALA A 310 12.29 -17.97 10.42
N ILE A 311 11.84 -17.88 11.67
CA ILE A 311 12.72 -17.75 12.84
C ILE A 311 13.60 -19.00 13.01
N ASN A 312 13.09 -20.17 12.64
CA ASN A 312 13.79 -21.45 12.80
C ASN A 312 14.23 -22.06 11.47
N ILE A 313 14.38 -21.25 10.41
CA ILE A 313 14.55 -21.76 9.04
C ILE A 313 15.73 -22.72 8.92
N ASP A 314 16.85 -22.41 9.60
CA ASP A 314 18.05 -23.25 9.59
C ASP A 314 17.81 -24.64 10.19
N LYS A 315 16.91 -24.76 11.19
CA LYS A 315 16.52 -26.07 11.75
C LYS A 315 15.47 -26.74 10.87
N ILE A 316 14.51 -25.98 10.36
CA ILE A 316 13.42 -26.51 9.53
C ILE A 316 13.96 -27.14 8.24
N GLU A 317 14.99 -26.56 7.63
CA GLU A 317 15.65 -27.14 6.46
C GLU A 317 16.36 -28.48 6.74
N THR A 318 16.56 -28.86 8.01
CA THR A 318 17.21 -30.13 8.38
C THR A 318 16.24 -31.30 8.56
N ILE A 319 14.93 -31.03 8.71
CA ILE A 319 13.92 -32.08 8.84
C ILE A 319 13.38 -32.49 7.46
N THR A 320 12.88 -33.73 7.36
CA THR A 320 12.33 -34.23 6.10
C THR A 320 11.03 -33.50 5.72
N GLN A 321 10.73 -33.45 4.42
CA GLN A 321 9.49 -32.84 3.93
C GLN A 321 8.26 -33.55 4.51
N GLU A 322 8.29 -34.87 4.66
CA GLU A 322 7.21 -35.64 5.25
C GLU A 322 6.96 -35.28 6.73
N GLU A 323 8.03 -35.13 7.52
CA GLU A 323 7.95 -34.69 8.91
C GLU A 323 7.38 -33.28 9.02
N PHE A 324 7.80 -32.37 8.14
CA PHE A 324 7.28 -31.01 8.12
C PHE A 324 5.80 -30.95 7.74
N VAL A 325 5.38 -31.68 6.69
CA VAL A 325 3.96 -31.80 6.31
C VAL A 325 3.13 -32.35 7.46
N LEU A 326 3.62 -33.38 8.15
CA LEU A 326 2.92 -33.93 9.32
C LEU A 326 2.80 -32.88 10.43
N LYS A 327 3.87 -32.13 10.71
CA LYS A 327 3.86 -31.02 11.69
C LYS A 327 2.83 -29.95 11.33
N ILE A 328 2.68 -29.61 10.05
CA ILE A 328 1.67 -28.67 9.57
C ILE A 328 0.25 -29.23 9.73
N LYS A 329 0.02 -30.51 9.39
CA LYS A 329 -1.29 -31.15 9.56
C LYS A 329 -1.74 -31.18 11.02
N LEU A 330 -0.82 -31.51 11.95
CA LEU A 330 -1.10 -31.57 13.38
C LEU A 330 -1.41 -30.19 13.99
N MET A 331 -0.88 -29.11 13.40
CA MET A 331 -1.15 -27.73 13.82
C MET A 331 -2.65 -27.43 13.86
N TYR A 332 -3.42 -27.92 12.88
CA TYR A 332 -4.86 -27.65 12.77
C TYR A 332 -5.71 -28.31 13.87
N SER A 333 -5.14 -29.27 14.60
CA SER A 333 -5.77 -29.91 15.76
C SER A 333 -5.20 -29.40 17.09
N ASN A 334 -4.24 -28.48 17.06
CA ASN A 334 -3.63 -27.91 18.27
C ASN A 334 -4.63 -26.98 18.98
N PRO A 335 -4.86 -27.14 20.31
CA PRO A 335 -5.79 -26.31 21.07
C PRO A 335 -5.50 -24.80 20.99
N ASP A 336 -4.24 -24.40 21.02
CA ASP A 336 -3.83 -22.99 20.99
C ASP A 336 -4.10 -22.38 19.60
N TYR A 337 -3.74 -23.10 18.53
CA TYR A 337 -4.10 -22.69 17.16
C TYR A 337 -5.61 -22.54 17.01
N MET A 338 -6.38 -23.53 17.46
CA MET A 338 -7.84 -23.48 17.38
C MET A 338 -8.42 -22.31 18.17
N ASP A 339 -7.89 -22.01 19.36
CA ASP A 339 -8.35 -20.90 20.18
C ASP A 339 -8.15 -19.55 19.49
N TYR A 340 -6.96 -19.31 18.92
CA TYR A 340 -6.67 -18.09 18.20
C TYR A 340 -7.39 -18.02 16.83
N ALA A 341 -7.57 -19.15 16.14
CA ALA A 341 -8.24 -19.22 14.84
C ALA A 341 -9.79 -19.16 14.92
N LYS A 342 -10.37 -19.17 16.12
CA LYS A 342 -11.83 -19.09 16.33
C LYS A 342 -12.45 -17.91 15.60
N ARG A 343 -13.58 -18.17 14.94
CA ARG A 343 -14.42 -17.12 14.34
C ARG A 343 -14.90 -16.18 15.44
N GLY A 344 -14.76 -14.87 15.21
CA GLY A 344 -15.13 -13.82 16.17
C GLY A 344 -13.95 -13.17 16.88
N ASN A 345 -12.76 -13.79 16.85
CA ASN A 345 -11.54 -13.14 17.33
C ASN A 345 -11.21 -11.92 16.46
N LYS A 346 -10.90 -10.81 17.12
CA LYS A 346 -10.43 -9.59 16.45
C LYS A 346 -9.08 -9.84 15.78
N ALA A 347 -8.86 -9.22 14.63
CA ALA A 347 -7.66 -9.44 13.82
C ALA A 347 -6.36 -9.27 14.62
N LEU A 348 -6.22 -8.20 15.41
CA LEU A 348 -5.01 -7.96 16.20
C LEU A 348 -4.79 -8.98 17.31
N SER A 349 -5.87 -9.39 18.00
CA SER A 349 -5.79 -10.44 19.02
C SER A 349 -5.39 -11.78 18.40
N ARG A 350 -5.91 -12.08 17.20
CA ARG A 350 -5.52 -13.26 16.44
C ARG A 350 -4.06 -13.20 16.03
N ILE A 351 -3.62 -12.09 15.41
CA ILE A 351 -2.23 -11.93 14.97
C ILE A 351 -1.27 -12.11 16.13
N LYS A 352 -1.52 -11.45 17.27
CA LYS A 352 -0.71 -11.60 18.47
C LYS A 352 -0.60 -13.07 18.91
N GLY A 353 -1.74 -13.74 19.09
CA GLY A 353 -1.77 -15.13 19.51
C GLY A 353 -1.13 -16.07 18.50
N MET A 354 -1.33 -15.84 17.21
CA MET A 354 -0.72 -16.63 16.14
C MET A 354 0.80 -16.46 16.09
N ILE A 355 1.33 -15.27 16.32
CA ILE A 355 2.78 -15.04 16.41
C ILE A 355 3.39 -15.81 17.58
N GLU A 356 2.76 -15.74 18.75
CA GLU A 356 3.19 -16.45 19.97
C GLU A 356 3.15 -17.97 19.75
N PHE A 357 2.03 -18.48 19.23
CA PHE A 357 1.85 -19.88 18.87
C PHE A 357 2.89 -20.35 17.84
N SER A 358 3.06 -19.61 16.74
CA SER A 358 3.96 -19.95 15.64
C SER A 358 5.40 -20.12 16.14
N LYS A 359 5.88 -19.18 16.95
CA LYS A 359 7.22 -19.22 17.55
C LYS A 359 7.44 -20.45 18.40
N SER A 360 6.48 -20.78 19.26
CA SER A 360 6.59 -21.96 20.14
C SER A 360 6.49 -23.26 19.34
N TYR A 361 5.54 -23.36 18.42
CA TYR A 361 5.24 -24.59 17.70
C TYR A 361 6.38 -25.03 16.76
N PHE A 362 7.05 -24.07 16.10
CA PHE A 362 8.14 -24.33 15.15
C PHE A 362 9.56 -24.19 15.74
N SER A 363 9.69 -24.00 17.06
CA SER A 363 10.99 -23.88 17.77
C SER A 363 11.87 -25.14 17.76
#